data_AF-A0A7Y5XVW5-F1
#
_entry.id   AF-A0A7Y5XVW5-F1
#
_cell.length_a   1.000
_cell.length_b   1.000
_cell.length_c   1.000
_cell.angle_alpha   90.00
_cell.angle_beta   90.00
_cell.angle_gamma   90.00
#
_symmetry.space_group_name_H-M   'P 1'
#
loop_
_entity.id
_entity.type
_entity.pdbx_description
1 polymer ?
#
loop_
_entity_poly.entity_id
_entity_poly.type
_entity_poly.pdbx_seq_one_letter_code
_entity_poly.pdbx_strand_id
1 'polypeptide(L)'
;MPDRSLFIGFGQPVRGREERAVEVFNEFVGMFGRMQGDGRIEDMDVTLLDPHGGDLGGFFMVHGSPEQCSALQMDEEFRRACTDANLIVENFGVVPAATGAAVATEMAMYTEAVAKVGVGGHALAGA
;
A
#
# COMPACT_ATOMS: atom_id res chain seq x y z
N MET A 1 12.91 10.99 -4.10
CA MET A 1 11.69 10.24 -3.76
C MET A 1 11.78 8.93 -4.49
N PRO A 2 11.56 7.79 -3.83
CA PRO A 2 11.64 6.49 -4.50
C PRO A 2 10.53 6.37 -5.55
N ASP A 3 10.79 5.54 -6.56
CA ASP A 3 9.88 5.34 -7.68
C ASP A 3 8.88 4.18 -7.43
N ARG A 4 9.13 3.37 -6.40
CA ARG A 4 8.23 2.29 -5.95
C ARG A 4 8.04 2.36 -4.45
N SER A 5 6.90 1.87 -4.00
CA SER A 5 6.56 1.79 -2.58
C SER A 5 5.60 0.63 -2.33
N LEU A 6 5.42 0.25 -1.08
CA LEU A 6 4.31 -0.57 -0.62
C LEU A 6 3.36 0.29 0.19
N PHE A 7 2.13 0.35 -0.26
CA PHE A 7 1.03 0.90 0.51
C PHE A 7 0.43 -0.19 1.38
N ILE A 8 0.35 0.07 2.68
CA ILE A 8 -0.25 -0.84 3.66
C ILE A 8 -1.38 -0.08 4.35
N GLY A 9 -2.61 -0.30 3.89
CA GLY A 9 -3.80 0.35 4.42
C GLY A 9 -4.47 -0.50 5.49
N PHE A 10 -5.09 0.16 6.46
CA PHE A 10 -5.91 -0.47 7.49
C PHE A 10 -7.11 0.38 7.86
N GLY A 11 -8.22 -0.27 8.22
CA GLY A 11 -9.44 0.33 8.72
C GLY A 11 -9.50 0.42 10.25
N GLN A 12 -10.71 0.44 10.78
CA GLN A 12 -10.94 0.50 12.23
C GLN A 12 -10.59 -0.84 12.91
N PRO A 13 -10.22 -0.83 14.20
CA PRO A 13 -10.10 -2.06 14.97
C PRO A 13 -11.41 -2.85 14.99
N VAL A 14 -11.31 -4.17 14.91
CA VAL A 14 -12.44 -5.06 15.20
C VAL A 14 -12.87 -4.81 16.64
N ARG A 15 -14.18 -4.72 16.88
CA ARG A 15 -14.71 -4.37 18.20
C ARG A 15 -14.22 -5.32 19.30
N GLY A 16 -13.70 -4.76 20.39
CA GLY A 16 -13.09 -5.51 21.49
C GLY A 16 -11.62 -5.88 21.27
N ARG A 17 -10.99 -5.44 20.17
CA ARG A 17 -9.56 -5.63 19.86
C ARG A 17 -8.77 -4.32 19.93
N GLU A 18 -9.34 -3.25 20.46
CA GLU A 18 -8.78 -1.90 20.41
C GLU A 18 -7.37 -1.83 21.04
N GLU A 19 -7.18 -2.46 22.20
CA GLU A 19 -5.85 -2.55 22.84
C GLU A 19 -4.85 -3.33 21.98
N ARG A 20 -5.25 -4.48 21.44
CA ARG A 20 -4.39 -5.29 20.57
C ARG A 20 -4.06 -4.58 19.25
N ALA A 21 -4.97 -3.75 18.74
CA ALA A 21 -4.71 -2.94 17.54
C ALA A 21 -3.57 -1.95 17.76
N VAL A 22 -3.51 -1.33 18.95
CA VAL A 22 -2.40 -0.45 19.33
C VAL A 22 -1.08 -1.22 19.41
N GLU A 23 -1.09 -2.42 20.00
CA GLU A 23 0.10 -3.28 20.06
C GLU A 23 0.61 -3.64 18.66
N VAL A 24 -0.27 -4.14 17.79
CA VAL A 24 0.09 -4.52 16.40
C VAL A 24 0.60 -3.30 15.61
N PHE A 25 -0.02 -2.13 15.77
CA PHE A 25 0.48 -0.90 15.13
C PHE A 25 1.92 -0.59 15.56
N ASN A 26 2.22 -0.67 16.86
CA ASN A 26 3.57 -0.46 17.38
C ASN A 26 4.56 -1.55 16.94
N GLU A 27 4.11 -2.80 16.79
CA GLU A 27 4.91 -3.89 16.21
C GLU A 27 5.32 -3.54 14.77
N PHE A 28 4.40 -3.02 13.94
CA PHE A 28 4.70 -2.56 12.59
C PHE A 28 5.69 -1.39 12.56
N VAL A 29 5.47 -0.35 13.38
CA VAL A 29 6.40 0.80 13.49
C VAL A 29 7.80 0.31 13.87
N GLY A 30 7.90 -0.57 14.87
CA GLY A 30 9.18 -1.11 15.33
C GLY A 30 9.86 -1.99 14.28
N MET A 31 9.10 -2.83 13.58
CA MET A 31 9.59 -3.68 12.50
C MET A 31 10.18 -2.85 11.36
N PHE A 32 9.44 -1.87 10.85
CA PHE A 32 9.92 -1.02 9.77
C PHE A 32 11.07 -0.12 10.18
N GLY A 33 11.07 0.40 11.41
CA GLY A 33 12.22 1.15 11.94
C GLY A 33 13.52 0.32 11.93
N ARG A 34 13.45 -0.97 12.29
CA ARG A 34 14.60 -1.89 12.18
C ARG A 34 15.00 -2.13 10.73
N MET A 35 14.02 -2.45 9.86
CA MET A 35 14.28 -2.70 8.44
C MET A 35 14.91 -1.48 7.73
N GLN A 36 14.52 -0.27 8.11
CA GLN A 36 15.13 0.97 7.61
C GLN A 36 16.57 1.12 8.10
N GLY A 37 16.82 0.89 9.40
CA GLY A 37 18.19 0.88 9.95
C GLY A 37 19.12 -0.14 9.30
N ASP A 38 18.58 -1.28 8.89
CA ASP A 38 19.31 -2.36 8.19
C ASP A 38 19.44 -2.11 6.67
N GLY A 39 18.87 -1.03 6.13
CA GLY A 39 18.88 -0.72 4.69
C GLY A 39 18.00 -1.64 3.83
N ARG A 40 17.08 -2.38 4.45
CA ARG A 40 16.12 -3.26 3.76
C ARG A 40 14.97 -2.50 3.11
N ILE A 41 14.68 -1.31 3.63
CA ILE A 41 13.80 -0.29 3.05
C ILE A 41 14.53 1.06 3.11
N GLU A 42 14.09 2.03 2.30
CA GLU A 42 14.70 3.37 2.28
C GLU A 42 14.07 4.31 3.30
N ASP A 43 12.74 4.27 3.42
CA ASP A 43 11.99 5.18 4.30
C ASP A 43 10.58 4.64 4.58
N MET A 44 9.86 5.28 5.51
CA MET A 44 8.45 4.98 5.77
C MET A 44 7.68 6.20 6.25
N ASP A 45 6.52 6.45 5.63
CA ASP A 45 5.50 7.34 6.16
C ASP A 45 4.46 6.56 6.96
N VAL A 46 4.00 7.16 8.06
CA VAL A 46 2.87 6.66 8.86
C VAL A 46 1.81 7.75 8.93
N THR A 47 0.60 7.44 8.48
CA THR A 47 -0.50 8.40 8.45
C THR A 47 -1.75 7.82 9.08
N LEU A 48 -2.34 8.58 10.01
CA LEU A 48 -3.69 8.36 10.51
C LEU A 48 -4.62 9.38 9.86
N LEU A 49 -5.77 8.92 9.39
CA LEU A 49 -6.72 9.76 8.67
C LEU A 49 -7.83 10.24 9.60
N ASP A 50 -8.20 11.52 9.45
CA ASP A 50 -9.39 12.07 10.07
C ASP A 50 -10.67 11.44 9.49
N PRO A 51 -11.81 11.51 10.21
CA PRO A 51 -13.08 10.98 9.72
C PRO A 51 -13.47 11.56 8.35
N HIS A 52 -13.63 10.68 7.35
CA HIS A 52 -13.97 11.06 5.96
C HIS A 52 -15.05 10.17 5.33
N GLY A 53 -15.72 9.33 6.12
CA GLY A 53 -16.82 8.47 5.66
C GLY A 53 -16.41 7.27 4.80
N GLY A 54 -15.10 7.09 4.56
CA GLY A 54 -14.53 5.91 3.93
C GLY A 54 -14.07 4.86 4.94
N ASP A 55 -13.52 3.79 4.40
CA ASP A 55 -13.15 2.58 5.15
C ASP A 55 -11.67 2.53 5.57
N LEU A 56 -10.86 3.48 5.07
CA LEU A 56 -9.43 3.57 5.37
C LEU A 56 -9.22 4.39 6.64
N GLY A 57 -8.75 3.80 7.72
CA GLY A 57 -8.44 4.52 8.96
C GLY A 57 -7.04 5.15 8.96
N GLY A 58 -6.11 4.52 8.25
CA GLY A 58 -4.73 4.97 8.15
C GLY A 58 -3.92 4.07 7.22
N PHE A 59 -2.66 4.43 7.02
CA PHE A 59 -1.74 3.64 6.21
C PHE A 59 -0.28 3.83 6.60
N PHE A 60 0.52 2.83 6.24
CA PHE A 60 1.95 2.96 6.08
C PHE A 60 2.29 3.05 4.59
N MET A 61 3.18 3.97 4.22
CA MET A 61 3.80 3.98 2.90
C MET A 61 5.26 3.63 3.07
N VAL A 62 5.66 2.43 2.67
CA VAL A 62 7.03 1.93 2.80
C VAL A 62 7.75 2.13 1.48
N HIS A 63 8.85 2.87 1.53
CA HIS A 63 9.59 3.36 0.40
C HIS A 63 10.84 2.51 0.13
N GLY A 64 11.15 2.26 -1.15
CA GLY A 64 12.38 1.57 -1.53
C GLY A 64 12.47 1.26 -3.02
N SER A 65 13.53 0.56 -3.40
CA SER A 65 13.70 0.03 -4.75
C SER A 65 12.62 -1.02 -5.08
N PRO A 66 12.37 -1.33 -6.37
CA PRO A 66 11.50 -2.42 -6.78
C PRO A 66 11.87 -3.77 -6.13
N GLU A 67 13.16 -4.05 -6.00
CA GLU A 67 13.70 -5.26 -5.38
C GLU A 67 13.46 -5.27 -3.88
N GLN A 68 13.68 -4.15 -3.18
CA GLN A 68 13.37 -4.02 -1.75
C GLN A 68 11.88 -4.21 -1.48
N CYS A 69 11.00 -3.59 -2.27
CA CYS A 69 9.55 -3.74 -2.14
C CYS A 69 9.10 -5.18 -2.43
N SER A 70 9.72 -5.84 -3.41
CA SER A 70 9.41 -7.25 -3.71
C SER A 70 9.91 -8.19 -2.62
N ALA A 71 11.11 -7.94 -2.09
CA ALA A 71 11.70 -8.70 -1.00
C ALA A 71 10.89 -8.57 0.28
N LEU A 72 10.43 -7.37 0.62
CA LEU A 72 9.59 -7.13 1.79
C LEU A 72 8.27 -7.91 1.73
N GLN A 73 7.59 -7.94 0.58
CA GLN A 73 6.35 -8.74 0.44
C GLN A 73 6.57 -10.24 0.64
N MET A 74 7.78 -10.73 0.40
CA MET A 74 8.13 -12.15 0.56
C MET A 74 8.74 -12.46 1.93
N ASP A 75 9.07 -11.43 2.71
CA ASP A 75 9.69 -11.55 4.03
C ASP A 75 8.77 -12.23 5.04
N GLU A 76 9.31 -13.17 5.80
CA GLU A 76 8.51 -13.98 6.71
C GLU A 76 8.01 -13.18 7.92
N GLU A 77 8.84 -12.30 8.50
CA GLU A 77 8.46 -11.44 9.62
C GLU A 77 7.31 -10.52 9.21
N PHE A 78 7.44 -9.86 8.05
CA PHE A 78 6.40 -9.00 7.51
C PHE A 78 5.10 -9.74 7.23
N ARG A 79 5.16 -10.93 6.62
CA ARG A 79 3.96 -11.72 6.29
C ARG A 79 3.22 -12.21 7.54
N ARG A 80 3.95 -12.55 8.61
CA ARG A 80 3.35 -12.91 9.90
C ARG A 80 2.66 -11.69 10.52
N ALA A 81 3.33 -10.54 10.55
CA ALA A 81 2.75 -9.29 11.02
C ALA A 81 1.47 -8.91 10.24
N CYS A 82 1.48 -9.06 8.92
CA CYS A 82 0.29 -8.85 8.08
C CYS A 82 -0.87 -9.80 8.42
N THR A 83 -0.55 -11.04 8.77
CA THR A 83 -1.57 -12.03 9.16
C THR A 83 -2.22 -11.63 10.47
N ASP A 84 -1.42 -11.18 11.45
CA ASP A 84 -1.94 -10.71 12.73
C ASP A 84 -2.79 -9.45 12.57
N ALA A 85 -2.32 -8.48 11.76
CA ALA A 85 -3.08 -7.27 11.48
C ALA A 85 -4.45 -7.58 10.85
N ASN A 86 -4.52 -8.50 9.89
CA ASN A 86 -5.76 -8.92 9.24
C ASN A 86 -6.83 -9.47 10.21
N LEU A 87 -6.42 -9.96 11.39
CA LEU A 87 -7.34 -10.47 12.42
C LEU A 87 -7.79 -9.41 13.42
N ILE A 88 -7.17 -8.23 13.39
CA ILE A 88 -7.29 -7.20 14.42
C ILE A 88 -7.95 -5.92 13.90
N VAL A 89 -7.76 -5.60 12.61
CA VAL A 89 -8.35 -4.43 11.97
C VAL A 89 -9.16 -4.83 10.74
N GLU A 90 -10.20 -4.05 10.45
CA GLU A 90 -10.99 -4.18 9.23
C GLU A 90 -10.21 -3.65 8.01
N ASN A 91 -10.55 -4.12 6.81
CA ASN A 91 -10.07 -3.57 5.54
C ASN A 91 -8.52 -3.47 5.41
N PHE A 92 -7.79 -4.42 6.03
CA PHE A 92 -6.34 -4.49 5.90
C PHE A 92 -5.92 -4.90 4.48
N GLY A 93 -4.95 -4.19 3.89
CA GLY A 93 -4.46 -4.49 2.55
C GLY A 93 -3.03 -4.03 2.33
N VAL A 94 -2.27 -4.82 1.56
CA VAL A 94 -0.91 -4.50 1.12
C VAL A 94 -0.89 -4.49 -0.40
N VAL A 95 -0.49 -3.37 -1.00
CA VAL A 95 -0.41 -3.23 -2.47
C VAL A 95 0.87 -2.50 -2.90
N PRO A 96 1.53 -2.94 -3.98
CA PRO A 96 2.57 -2.15 -4.63
C PRO A 96 2.01 -0.82 -5.15
N ALA A 97 2.79 0.24 -4.97
CA ALA A 97 2.47 1.58 -5.43
C ALA A 97 3.58 2.09 -6.36
N ALA A 98 3.18 2.76 -7.44
CA ALA A 98 4.07 3.60 -8.24
C ALA A 98 4.10 5.00 -7.63
N THR A 99 5.29 5.53 -7.38
CA THR A 99 5.52 6.84 -6.79
C THR A 99 6.57 7.59 -7.62
N GLY A 100 6.84 8.85 -7.28
CA GLY A 100 7.90 9.62 -7.93
C GLY A 100 7.78 9.65 -9.45
N ALA A 101 8.86 9.32 -10.15
CA ALA A 101 8.93 9.33 -11.61
C ALA A 101 8.17 8.17 -12.26
N ALA A 102 7.98 7.04 -11.54
CA ALA A 102 7.25 5.89 -12.09
C ALA A 102 5.78 6.19 -12.41
N VAL A 103 5.19 7.18 -11.74
CA VAL A 103 3.81 7.62 -12.03
C VAL A 103 3.65 7.99 -13.52
N ALA A 104 4.64 8.67 -14.11
CA ALA A 104 4.59 9.05 -15.52
C ALA A 104 4.57 7.81 -16.44
N THR A 105 5.33 6.77 -16.10
CA THR A 105 5.35 5.50 -16.82
C THR A 105 4.01 4.77 -16.74
N GLU A 106 3.40 4.71 -15.54
CA GLU A 106 2.06 4.10 -15.37
C GLU A 106 1.00 4.86 -16.19
N MET A 107 1.06 6.21 -16.21
CA MET A 107 0.14 7.03 -16.99
C MET A 107 0.32 6.89 -18.50
N ALA A 108 1.56 6.67 -18.97
CA ALA A 108 1.81 6.38 -20.38
C ALA A 108 1.14 5.05 -20.79
N MET A 109 1.33 3.98 -20.01
CA MET A 109 0.67 2.69 -20.24
C MET A 109 -0.86 2.81 -20.22
N TYR A 110 -1.40 3.60 -19.29
CA TYR A 110 -2.84 3.87 -19.24
C TYR A 110 -3.34 4.56 -20.51
N THR A 111 -2.62 5.58 -21.00
CA THR A 111 -2.97 6.32 -22.23
C THR A 111 -2.96 5.41 -23.46
N GLU A 112 -1.96 4.55 -23.59
CA GLU A 112 -1.89 3.54 -24.65
C GLU A 112 -3.08 2.57 -24.59
N ALA A 113 -3.45 2.12 -23.39
CA ALA A 113 -4.60 1.24 -23.19
C ALA A 113 -5.92 1.93 -23.57
N VAL A 114 -6.10 3.20 -23.20
CA VAL A 114 -7.26 4.01 -23.60
C VAL A 114 -7.35 4.11 -25.12
N ALA A 115 -6.23 4.35 -25.81
CA ALA A 115 -6.21 4.38 -27.28
C ALA A 115 -6.58 3.02 -27.89
N LYS A 116 -6.12 1.91 -27.30
CA LYS A 116 -6.42 0.55 -27.77
C LYS A 116 -7.90 0.17 -27.58
N VAL A 117 -8.50 0.51 -26.44
CA VAL A 117 -9.88 0.12 -26.09
C VAL A 117 -10.92 1.15 -26.57
N GLY A 118 -10.54 2.43 -26.65
CA GLY A 118 -11.41 3.55 -26.99
C GLY A 118 -11.88 3.59 -28.46
N VAL A 119 -11.30 2.78 -29.36
CA VAL A 119 -11.69 2.73 -30.78
C VAL A 119 -13.03 1.99 -31.00
N GLY A 120 -13.68 1.47 -29.96
CA GLY A 120 -15.04 0.89 -30.06
C GLY A 120 -16.20 1.89 -30.11
N GLY A 121 -15.97 3.18 -29.84
CA GLY A 121 -17.05 4.18 -29.67
C GLY A 121 -17.58 4.85 -30.95
N HIS A 122 -16.92 4.67 -32.11
CA HIS A 122 -17.36 5.28 -33.37
C HIS A 122 -18.04 4.31 -34.34
N ALA A 123 -18.12 3.02 -34.01
CA ALA A 123 -18.78 2.02 -34.85
C ALA A 123 -20.32 1.97 -34.71
N LEU A 124 -20.91 2.78 -33.82
CA LEU A 124 -22.36 2.80 -33.57
C LEU A 124 -23.09 4.09 -34.00
N ALA A 125 -22.41 5.03 -34.66
CA ALA A 125 -23.02 6.26 -35.16
C ALA A 125 -23.45 6.20 -36.64
N GLY A 126 -23.56 5.00 -37.22
CA GLY A 126 -23.83 4.78 -38.63
C GLY A 126 -24.83 3.67 -38.95
N ALA A 127 -25.83 3.45 -38.09
CA ALA A 127 -27.00 2.61 -38.38
C ALA A 127 -28.29 3.43 -38.24
#